data_AF-A0A813J8U3-F1
#
_entry.id   AF-A0A813J8U3-F1
#
_cell.length_a   1.000
_cell.length_b   1.000
_cell.length_c   1.000
_cell.angle_alpha   90.00
_cell.angle_beta   90.00
_cell.angle_gamma   90.00
#
_symmetry.space_group_name_H-M   'P 1'
#
loop_
_entity.id
_entity.type
_entity.pdbx_description
1 polymer ?
#
loop_
_entity_poly.entity_id
_entity_poly.type
_entity_poly.pdbx_seq_one_letter_code
_entity_poly.pdbx_strand_id
1 'polypeptide(L)'
;ARFWLERLLKEPLSTAELSKRRRRRRWVWAKREMAESTGFFSEEEMKRRDPQLFHRVVGQYIESGVKLSAPMQGSLSGYLMQQLERECDSERVQPAPAGCGSSGASAGAGLPESLKRPHSPGGEADLDDDDEDLDGMSGVSDGDSAGPGGTDDAAVRRAKFLKTMRNRFVEGHERDFNYKPLDEDSDLDDVVELGRDAEERYFDDE
;
A
#
# COMPACT_ATOMS: atom_id res chain seq x y z
N ALA A 1 -14.66 36.34 26.86
CA ALA A 1 -14.16 35.39 25.85
C ALA A 1 -12.66 35.55 25.56
N ARG A 2 -12.18 36.73 25.13
CA ARG A 2 -10.75 36.93 24.76
C ARG A 2 -9.75 36.62 25.88
N PHE A 3 -10.09 36.93 27.13
CA PHE A 3 -9.21 36.74 28.29
C PHE A 3 -8.93 35.28 28.63
N TRP A 4 -9.88 34.38 28.39
CA TRP A 4 -9.73 32.94 28.63
C TRP A 4 -8.85 32.29 27.54
N LEU A 5 -9.07 32.67 26.28
CA LEU A 5 -8.21 32.27 25.16
C LEU A 5 -6.78 32.77 25.34
N GLU A 6 -6.60 34.03 25.77
CA GLU A 6 -5.29 34.61 26.04
C GLU A 6 -4.58 33.96 27.24
N ARG A 7 -5.33 33.41 28.21
CA ARG A 7 -4.76 32.67 29.34
C ARG A 7 -4.29 31.27 28.94
N LEU A 8 -5.08 30.57 28.12
CA LEU A 8 -4.70 29.26 27.57
C LEU A 8 -3.50 29.34 26.62
N LEU A 9 -3.35 30.44 25.89
CA LEU A 9 -2.18 30.72 25.05
C LEU A 9 -0.90 31.06 25.84
N LYS A 10 -1.02 31.42 27.13
CA LYS A 10 0.12 31.78 28.00
C LYS A 10 0.64 30.61 28.81
N GLU A 11 -0.14 29.55 29.01
CA GLU A 11 0.37 28.37 29.70
C GLU A 11 1.30 27.58 28.78
N PRO A 12 2.55 27.32 29.21
CA PRO A 12 3.47 26.53 28.41
C PRO A 12 2.90 25.11 28.31
N LEU A 13 2.62 24.67 27.07
CA LEU A 13 2.20 23.30 26.82
C LEU A 13 3.23 22.34 27.41
N SER A 14 2.73 21.25 28.00
CA SER A 14 3.58 20.15 28.46
C SER A 14 4.46 19.64 27.30
N THR A 15 5.63 19.09 27.64
CA THR A 15 6.52 18.45 26.65
C THR A 15 5.82 17.33 25.87
N ALA A 16 4.86 16.65 26.52
CA ALA A 16 3.99 15.65 25.91
C ALA A 16 3.06 16.29 24.86
N GLU A 17 2.38 17.38 25.22
CA GLU A 17 1.48 18.12 24.33
C GLU A 17 2.21 18.73 23.13
N LEU A 18 3.40 19.30 23.35
CA LEU A 18 4.25 19.76 22.25
C LEU A 18 4.65 18.62 21.31
N SER A 19 4.87 17.41 21.86
CA SER A 19 5.17 16.23 21.05
C SER A 19 3.93 15.71 20.31
N LYS A 20 2.74 15.74 20.93
CA LYS A 20 1.44 15.43 20.33
C LYS A 20 1.19 16.36 19.14
N ARG A 21 1.35 17.67 19.34
CA ARG A 21 1.19 18.70 18.29
C ARG A 21 2.18 18.52 17.13
N ARG A 22 3.48 18.33 17.40
CA ARG A 22 4.47 18.05 16.34
C ARG A 22 4.11 16.79 15.54
N ARG A 23 3.71 15.72 16.25
CA ARG A 23 3.28 14.46 15.61
C ARG A 23 2.09 14.68 14.70
N ARG A 24 1.07 15.41 15.16
CA ARG A 24 -0.12 15.78 14.37
C ARG A 24 0.26 16.60 13.13
N ARG A 25 1.08 17.64 13.28
CA ARG A 25 1.57 18.46 12.14
C ARG A 25 2.27 17.61 11.09
N ARG A 26 3.19 16.74 11.51
CA ARG A 26 3.87 15.80 10.62
C ARG A 26 2.89 14.85 9.93
N TRP A 27 1.87 14.37 10.63
CA TRP A 27 0.85 13.51 10.05
C TRP A 27 0.00 14.24 9.00
N VAL A 28 -0.42 15.47 9.26
CA VAL A 28 -1.19 16.29 8.29
C VAL A 28 -0.36 16.51 7.03
N TRP A 29 0.91 16.87 7.19
CA TRP A 29 1.82 17.00 6.05
C TRP A 29 1.97 15.68 5.29
N ALA A 30 2.22 14.58 5.99
CA ALA A 30 2.37 13.27 5.37
C ALA A 30 1.10 12.82 4.64
N LYS A 31 -0.10 13.11 5.18
CA LYS A 31 -1.37 12.79 4.53
C LYS A 31 -1.53 13.53 3.20
N ARG A 32 -1.16 14.83 3.15
CA ARG A 32 -1.15 15.61 1.91
C ARG A 32 -0.17 15.03 0.91
N GLU A 33 1.06 14.76 1.35
CA GLU A 33 2.12 14.20 0.49
C GLU A 33 1.79 12.79 -0.03
N MET A 34 1.14 11.94 0.76
CA MET A 34 0.72 10.60 0.33
C MET A 34 -0.40 10.61 -0.71
N ALA A 35 -1.16 11.70 -0.83
CA ALA A 35 -2.14 11.86 -1.89
C ALA A 35 -1.47 12.13 -3.25
N GLU A 36 -0.21 12.57 -3.23
CA GLU A 36 0.60 12.80 -4.43
C GLU A 36 1.29 11.51 -4.86
N SER A 37 1.24 11.21 -6.16
CA SER A 37 1.91 10.02 -6.73
C SER A 37 3.44 10.17 -6.80
N THR A 38 3.92 11.40 -6.76
CA THR A 38 5.33 11.79 -6.86
C THR A 38 5.71 12.55 -5.61
N GLY A 39 6.84 12.23 -4.98
CA GLY A 39 7.26 12.92 -3.76
C GLY A 39 7.93 12.00 -2.75
N PHE A 40 7.95 12.44 -1.50
CA PHE A 40 8.63 11.78 -0.38
C PHE A 40 8.08 10.37 -0.07
N PHE A 41 6.78 10.19 -0.30
CA PHE A 41 6.07 8.91 -0.15
C PHE A 41 5.85 8.16 -1.47
N SER A 42 6.48 8.59 -2.57
CA SER A 42 6.50 7.78 -3.78
C SER A 42 7.25 6.47 -3.54
N GLU A 43 6.82 5.40 -4.23
CA GLU A 43 7.41 4.07 -4.04
C GLU A 43 8.92 4.04 -4.32
N GLU A 44 9.34 4.76 -5.36
CA GLU A 44 10.75 4.87 -5.77
C GLU A 44 11.59 5.55 -4.69
N GLU A 45 11.10 6.65 -4.13
CA GLU A 45 11.80 7.39 -3.07
C GLU A 45 11.83 6.60 -1.75
N MET A 46 10.72 5.98 -1.37
CA MET A 46 10.67 5.12 -0.18
C MET A 46 11.63 3.93 -0.32
N LYS A 47 11.71 3.32 -1.51
CA LYS A 47 12.66 2.24 -1.80
C LYS A 47 14.11 2.70 -1.76
N ARG A 48 14.39 3.93 -2.20
CA ARG A 48 15.73 4.53 -2.12
C ARG A 48 16.18 4.72 -0.67
N ARG A 49 15.27 5.18 0.19
CA ARG A 49 15.55 5.44 1.62
C ARG A 49 15.69 4.17 2.44
N ASP A 50 14.82 3.18 2.21
CA ASP A 50 14.89 1.89 2.90
C ASP A 50 14.71 0.70 1.95
N PRO A 51 15.79 0.29 1.25
CA PRO A 51 15.73 -0.83 0.32
C PRO A 51 15.50 -2.18 1.04
N GLN A 52 15.92 -2.31 2.31
CA GLN A 52 15.74 -3.55 3.07
C GLN A 52 14.28 -3.77 3.47
N LEU A 53 13.63 -2.71 3.96
CA LEU A 53 12.20 -2.74 4.29
C LEU A 53 11.37 -3.03 3.03
N PHE A 54 11.69 -2.38 1.91
CA PHE A 54 11.04 -2.65 0.63
C PHE A 54 11.18 -4.12 0.22
N HIS A 55 12.40 -4.68 0.26
CA HIS A 55 12.62 -6.07 -0.12
C HIS A 55 11.80 -7.03 0.74
N ARG A 56 11.82 -6.85 2.08
CA ARG A 56 11.09 -7.69 3.02
C ARG A 56 9.57 -7.65 2.84
N VAL A 57 9.01 -6.46 2.59
CA VAL A 57 7.55 -6.28 2.58
C VAL A 57 6.96 -6.46 1.19
N VAL A 58 7.65 -5.97 0.15
CA VAL A 58 7.15 -5.97 -1.23
C VAL A 58 8.01 -6.86 -2.14
N GLY A 59 9.34 -6.75 -2.06
CA GLY A 59 10.28 -7.38 -2.99
C GLY A 59 10.26 -8.91 -3.04
N GLN A 60 10.11 -9.58 -1.89
CA GLN A 60 10.01 -11.06 -1.80
C GLN A 60 8.92 -11.68 -2.69
N TYR A 61 7.93 -10.88 -3.09
CA TYR A 61 6.75 -11.35 -3.81
C TYR A 61 6.65 -10.79 -5.23
N ILE A 62 7.46 -9.78 -5.58
CA ILE A 62 7.55 -9.25 -6.96
C ILE A 62 8.31 -10.22 -7.87
N GLU A 63 9.31 -10.92 -7.34
CA GLU A 63 10.14 -11.87 -8.10
C GLU A 63 9.44 -13.21 -8.43
N SER A 64 8.17 -13.36 -8.06
CA SER A 64 7.36 -14.57 -8.32
C SER A 64 7.05 -14.83 -9.80
N GLY A 65 7.47 -13.95 -10.72
CA GLY A 65 7.27 -14.11 -12.17
C GLY A 65 8.19 -15.10 -12.88
N VAL A 66 9.31 -15.51 -12.27
CA VAL A 66 10.24 -16.47 -12.91
C VAL A 66 10.10 -17.84 -12.24
N LYS A 67 9.27 -18.66 -12.88
CA LYS A 67 9.15 -20.10 -12.63
C LYS A 67 10.55 -20.73 -12.62
N LEU A 68 10.97 -21.31 -11.50
CA LEU A 68 12.00 -22.35 -11.48
C LEU A 68 11.45 -23.52 -12.32
N SER A 69 11.63 -23.48 -13.65
CA SER A 69 11.21 -24.55 -14.54
C SER A 69 12.27 -25.65 -14.56
N ALA A 70 12.36 -26.41 -13.47
CA ALA A 70 12.65 -27.84 -13.50
C ALA A 70 12.51 -28.41 -12.08
N PRO A 71 11.79 -29.53 -11.88
CA PRO A 71 11.96 -30.29 -10.67
C PRO A 71 13.38 -30.90 -10.70
N MET A 72 14.28 -30.41 -9.85
CA MET A 72 15.50 -31.16 -9.50
C MET A 72 15.07 -32.43 -8.74
N GLN A 73 14.61 -33.44 -9.47
CA GLN A 73 14.46 -34.80 -8.97
C GLN A 73 15.79 -35.51 -9.24
N GLY A 74 16.65 -35.57 -8.22
CA GLY A 74 17.94 -36.25 -8.28
C GLY A 74 19.06 -35.47 -7.60
N SER A 75 20.15 -36.16 -7.29
CA SER A 75 21.42 -35.51 -6.91
C SER A 75 21.81 -34.52 -8.00
N LEU A 76 22.36 -33.36 -7.61
CA LEU A 76 22.90 -32.36 -8.55
C LEU A 76 23.84 -32.99 -9.59
N SER A 77 24.59 -34.03 -9.19
CA SER A 77 25.44 -34.81 -10.09
C SER A 77 24.67 -35.53 -11.21
N GLY A 78 23.46 -36.01 -10.93
CA GLY A 78 22.60 -36.67 -11.93
C GLY A 78 22.02 -35.69 -12.94
N TYR A 79 21.64 -34.49 -12.49
CA TYR A 79 21.19 -33.42 -13.39
C TYR A 79 22.30 -32.96 -14.35
N LEU A 80 23.53 -32.83 -13.86
CA LEU A 80 24.67 -32.42 -14.68
C LEU A 80 25.10 -33.49 -15.70
N MET A 81 25.06 -34.77 -15.33
CA MET A 81 25.33 -35.87 -16.27
C MET A 81 24.28 -35.93 -17.38
N GLN A 82 22.99 -35.75 -17.05
CA GLN A 82 21.90 -35.70 -18.02
C GLN A 82 22.05 -34.53 -19.02
N GLN A 83 22.62 -33.41 -18.57
CA GLN A 83 22.89 -32.25 -19.43
C GLN A 83 24.02 -32.53 -20.44
N LEU A 84 25.10 -33.19 -20.01
CA LEU A 84 26.23 -33.58 -20.87
C LEU A 84 25.84 -34.63 -21.93
N GLU A 85 24.96 -35.57 -21.58
CA GLU A 85 24.45 -36.58 -22.53
C GLU A 85 23.59 -35.93 -23.64
N ARG A 86 22.74 -34.95 -23.28
CA ARG A 86 21.94 -34.20 -24.26
C ARG A 86 22.77 -33.37 -25.24
N GLU A 87 23.89 -32.80 -24.78
CA GLU A 87 24.84 -32.11 -25.66
C GLU A 87 25.55 -33.09 -26.60
N CYS A 88 25.84 -34.32 -26.15
CA CYS A 88 26.46 -35.37 -26.97
C CYS A 88 25.52 -35.94 -28.05
N ASP A 89 24.22 -36.11 -27.74
CA ASP A 89 23.22 -36.64 -28.68
C ASP A 89 22.73 -35.60 -29.71
N SER A 90 22.82 -34.31 -29.41
CA SER A 90 22.36 -33.22 -30.29
C SER A 90 23.13 -33.09 -31.61
N GLU A 91 24.30 -33.75 -31.73
CA GLU A 91 25.07 -33.82 -32.98
C GLU A 91 24.59 -34.93 -33.94
N ARG A 92 23.58 -35.72 -33.57
CA ARG A 92 23.04 -36.79 -34.43
C ARG A 92 21.52 -36.69 -34.61
N VAL A 93 21.13 -36.40 -35.87
CA VAL A 93 19.84 -36.74 -36.54
C VAL A 93 18.82 -35.60 -36.72
N GLN A 94 18.63 -35.20 -37.99
CA GLN A 94 17.41 -34.64 -38.61
C GLN A 94 16.98 -35.60 -39.75
N PRO A 95 15.68 -35.90 -39.97
CA PRO A 95 14.86 -35.13 -40.94
C PRO A 95 13.32 -35.05 -40.66
N ALA A 96 12.62 -34.16 -41.39
CA ALA A 96 11.15 -33.96 -41.50
C ALA A 96 10.52 -34.80 -42.67
N PRO A 97 9.25 -34.65 -43.18
CA PRO A 97 8.00 -33.94 -42.76
C PRO A 97 6.65 -34.71 -43.02
N ALA A 98 5.49 -33.99 -42.98
CA ALA A 98 4.12 -34.26 -43.51
C ALA A 98 3.07 -34.92 -42.57
N GLY A 99 1.77 -34.55 -42.51
CA GLY A 99 0.91 -33.56 -43.19
C GLY A 99 -0.59 -33.68 -42.75
N CYS A 100 -1.47 -32.81 -43.32
CA CYS A 100 -2.96 -32.90 -43.52
C CYS A 100 -3.89 -33.21 -42.30
N GLY A 101 -5.09 -32.66 -42.05
CA GLY A 101 -6.08 -31.75 -42.70
C GLY A 101 -7.25 -31.52 -41.70
N SER A 102 -7.99 -30.40 -41.73
CA SER A 102 -9.34 -30.18 -42.32
C SER A 102 -10.48 -29.88 -41.30
N SER A 103 -11.10 -28.69 -41.49
CA SER A 103 -12.54 -28.32 -41.46
C SER A 103 -13.45 -28.32 -40.21
N GLY A 104 -14.20 -27.20 -40.05
CA GLY A 104 -15.52 -27.04 -39.38
C GLY A 104 -15.62 -25.73 -38.57
N ALA A 105 -16.13 -24.58 -39.05
CA ALA A 105 -17.50 -24.15 -39.37
C ALA A 105 -18.47 -23.96 -38.17
N SER A 106 -18.76 -22.71 -37.76
CA SER A 106 -20.12 -22.14 -37.68
C SER A 106 -20.11 -20.70 -37.14
N ALA A 107 -21.12 -19.93 -37.54
CA ALA A 107 -21.29 -18.49 -37.36
C ALA A 107 -22.56 -18.18 -36.53
N GLY A 108 -22.62 -16.99 -35.93
CA GLY A 108 -23.83 -16.36 -35.35
C GLY A 108 -23.52 -15.65 -34.03
N ALA A 109 -23.39 -14.32 -33.96
CA ALA A 109 -24.40 -13.24 -34.07
C ALA A 109 -25.12 -12.92 -32.73
N GLY A 110 -25.06 -11.65 -32.30
CA GLY A 110 -26.10 -11.04 -31.44
C GLY A 110 -25.64 -10.18 -30.25
N LEU A 111 -25.45 -8.87 -30.47
CA LEU A 111 -25.74 -7.77 -29.53
C LEU A 111 -27.18 -7.28 -29.80
N PRO A 112 -27.96 -6.68 -28.86
CA PRO A 112 -27.76 -5.30 -28.33
C PRO A 112 -28.22 -5.07 -26.85
N GLU A 113 -27.62 -4.15 -26.07
CA GLU A 113 -27.92 -2.70 -25.83
C GLU A 113 -29.29 -2.37 -25.17
N SER A 114 -29.26 -1.38 -24.24
CA SER A 114 -30.34 -0.51 -23.70
C SER A 114 -30.81 -0.84 -22.24
N LEU A 115 -31.09 0.05 -21.26
CA LEU A 115 -31.36 1.50 -21.13
C LEU A 115 -31.07 2.05 -19.69
N LYS A 116 -30.60 3.32 -19.64
CA LYS A 116 -30.87 4.46 -18.72
C LYS A 116 -31.42 4.27 -17.26
N ARG A 117 -30.60 4.70 -16.28
CA ARG A 117 -30.77 5.73 -15.19
C ARG A 117 -32.19 6.26 -14.87
N PRO A 118 -32.52 6.64 -13.61
CA PRO A 118 -32.00 7.90 -13.04
C PRO A 118 -31.76 7.95 -11.51
N HIS A 119 -31.26 9.13 -11.11
CA HIS A 119 -30.80 9.56 -9.79
C HIS A 119 -31.95 10.22 -9.00
N SER A 120 -31.93 10.14 -7.67
CA SER A 120 -32.23 11.30 -6.80
C SER A 120 -31.85 11.06 -5.32
N PRO A 121 -31.63 12.13 -4.54
CA PRO A 121 -30.70 12.20 -3.43
C PRO A 121 -31.38 12.35 -2.05
N GLY A 122 -30.60 12.18 -0.98
CA GLY A 122 -30.98 12.69 0.36
C GLY A 122 -30.64 11.71 1.48
N GLY A 123 -29.82 12.16 2.43
CA GLY A 123 -29.50 11.44 3.65
C GLY A 123 -28.09 11.76 4.11
N GLU A 124 -27.98 12.84 4.88
CA GLU A 124 -26.81 13.20 5.69
C GLU A 124 -26.24 12.00 6.47
N ALA A 125 -24.92 11.82 6.40
CA ALA A 125 -24.18 10.92 7.26
C ALA A 125 -23.13 11.75 8.00
N ASP A 126 -23.36 11.93 9.29
CA ASP A 126 -22.33 12.11 10.31
C ASP A 126 -21.18 11.15 10.02
N LEU A 127 -19.98 11.70 9.79
CA LEU A 127 -18.75 10.94 9.76
C LEU A 127 -17.98 11.30 11.03
N ASP A 128 -18.26 10.57 12.10
CA ASP A 128 -17.25 10.24 13.12
C ASP A 128 -16.15 9.44 12.39
N ASP A 129 -15.02 10.10 12.12
CA ASP A 129 -13.78 9.49 11.62
C ASP A 129 -13.01 8.93 12.83
N ASP A 130 -13.62 7.94 13.49
CA ASP A 130 -12.90 7.02 14.37
C ASP A 130 -12.31 5.91 13.49
N ASP A 131 -10.98 5.95 13.34
CA ASP A 131 -10.14 4.91 12.71
C ASP A 131 -10.23 3.62 13.56
N GLU A 132 -11.39 2.96 13.53
CA GLU A 132 -11.59 1.64 14.15
C GLU A 132 -10.99 0.56 13.24
N ASP A 133 -10.22 -0.33 13.86
CA ASP A 133 -9.44 -1.40 13.26
C ASP A 133 -10.21 -2.18 12.18
N LEU A 134 -9.83 -2.02 10.91
CA LEU A 134 -10.35 -2.80 9.78
C LEU A 134 -9.77 -4.24 9.74
N ASP A 135 -9.73 -4.91 10.88
CA ASP A 135 -9.39 -6.33 11.04
C ASP A 135 -10.67 -7.12 11.37
N GLY A 136 -11.72 -6.99 10.55
CA GLY A 136 -13.04 -7.51 10.96
C GLY A 136 -14.14 -7.62 9.90
N MET A 137 -13.83 -7.95 8.63
CA MET A 137 -14.88 -8.34 7.67
C MET A 137 -14.51 -9.62 6.92
N SER A 138 -14.73 -10.75 7.59
CA SER A 138 -14.93 -12.06 6.96
C SER A 138 -16.44 -12.30 6.86
N GLY A 139 -17.01 -12.15 5.67
CA GLY A 139 -18.45 -12.27 5.46
C GLY A 139 -18.83 -12.42 3.99
N VAL A 140 -18.60 -13.62 3.45
CA VAL A 140 -19.24 -14.25 2.28
C VAL A 140 -19.38 -13.44 0.97
N SER A 141 -18.56 -13.80 -0.01
CA SER A 141 -18.93 -13.72 -1.42
C SER A 141 -18.43 -14.98 -2.13
N ASP A 142 -19.31 -15.99 -2.17
CA ASP A 142 -19.18 -17.15 -3.03
C ASP A 142 -19.39 -16.70 -4.49
N GLY A 143 -18.31 -16.63 -5.26
CA GLY A 143 -18.35 -16.15 -6.65
C GLY A 143 -17.01 -16.21 -7.38
N ASP A 144 -16.56 -17.45 -7.64
CA ASP A 144 -15.79 -17.91 -8.81
C ASP A 144 -14.62 -17.05 -9.38
N SER A 145 -13.42 -17.62 -9.23
CA SER A 145 -12.26 -17.53 -10.15
C SER A 145 -11.38 -16.27 -10.16
N ALA A 146 -10.43 -16.21 -9.23
CA ALA A 146 -9.13 -15.56 -9.45
C ALA A 146 -8.03 -16.38 -8.76
N GLY A 147 -6.96 -16.70 -9.49
CA GLY A 147 -5.88 -17.58 -9.04
C GLY A 147 -5.12 -17.08 -7.79
N PRO A 148 -4.22 -17.91 -7.23
CA PRO A 148 -3.56 -17.62 -5.96
C PRO A 148 -2.59 -16.43 -6.10
N GLY A 149 -2.95 -15.26 -5.56
CA GLY A 149 -2.01 -14.19 -5.18
C GLY A 149 -1.68 -13.07 -6.19
N GLY A 150 -2.60 -12.71 -7.09
CA GLY A 150 -2.26 -11.89 -8.28
C GLY A 150 -2.07 -10.38 -8.11
N THR A 151 -2.92 -9.68 -7.35
CA THR A 151 -2.93 -8.19 -7.34
C THR A 151 -3.21 -7.59 -5.97
N ASP A 152 -4.16 -8.17 -5.25
CA ASP A 152 -4.65 -7.60 -3.99
C ASP A 152 -3.59 -7.77 -2.89
N ASP A 153 -2.89 -8.89 -2.87
CA ASP A 153 -1.74 -9.10 -1.98
C ASP A 153 -0.61 -8.10 -2.26
N ALA A 154 -0.41 -7.69 -3.52
CA ALA A 154 0.61 -6.72 -3.87
C ALA A 154 0.22 -5.31 -3.41
N ALA A 155 -1.04 -4.92 -3.56
CA ALA A 155 -1.56 -3.66 -3.03
C ALA A 155 -1.46 -3.61 -1.51
N VAL A 156 -1.85 -4.68 -0.81
CA VAL A 156 -1.75 -4.79 0.66
C VAL A 156 -0.28 -4.69 1.12
N ARG A 157 0.65 -5.36 0.43
CA ARG A 157 2.09 -5.25 0.71
C ARG A 157 2.61 -3.83 0.53
N ARG A 158 2.24 -3.14 -0.55
CA ARG A 158 2.61 -1.74 -0.77
C ARG A 158 2.00 -0.81 0.29
N ALA A 159 0.74 -1.03 0.68
CA ALA A 159 0.09 -0.27 1.75
C ALA A 159 0.80 -0.48 3.10
N LYS A 160 1.22 -1.70 3.42
CA LYS A 160 2.03 -2.00 4.63
C LYS A 160 3.37 -1.29 4.62
N PHE A 161 4.03 -1.26 3.45
CA PHE A 161 5.28 -0.53 3.28
C PHE A 161 5.08 0.97 3.54
N LEU A 162 4.06 1.57 2.91
CA LEU A 162 3.70 2.97 3.12
C LEU A 162 3.37 3.28 4.58
N LYS A 163 2.54 2.46 5.23
CA LYS A 163 2.18 2.60 6.67
C LYS A 163 3.43 2.61 7.55
N THR A 164 4.37 1.70 7.30
CA THR A 164 5.61 1.61 8.08
C THR A 164 6.48 2.85 7.90
N MET A 165 6.65 3.32 6.66
CA MET A 165 7.44 4.53 6.35
C MET A 165 6.79 5.80 6.92
N ARG A 166 5.47 5.93 6.80
CA ARG A 166 4.68 7.02 7.39
C ARG A 166 4.82 7.07 8.91
N ASN A 167 4.70 5.94 9.59
CA ASN A 167 4.79 5.91 11.06
C ASN A 167 6.18 6.38 11.53
N ARG A 168 7.25 5.88 10.89
CA ARG A 168 8.63 6.34 11.17
C ARG A 168 8.81 7.84 10.91
N PHE A 169 8.21 8.36 9.84
CA PHE A 169 8.24 9.78 9.53
C PHE A 169 7.56 10.61 10.62
N VAL A 170 6.35 10.23 11.01
CA VAL A 170 5.54 10.91 12.03
C VAL A 170 6.24 10.89 13.40
N GLU A 171 6.89 9.78 13.73
CA GLU A 171 7.71 9.62 14.95
C GLU A 171 9.00 10.47 14.92
N GLY A 172 9.49 10.84 13.74
CA GLY A 172 10.72 11.64 13.59
C GLY A 172 11.98 10.81 13.37
N HIS A 173 11.85 9.56 12.92
CA HIS A 173 12.97 8.64 12.72
C HIS A 173 13.59 8.69 11.31
N GLU A 174 13.15 9.59 10.43
CA GLU A 174 13.75 9.77 9.10
C GLU A 174 14.99 10.66 9.21
N ARG A 175 16.15 10.08 8.90
CA ARG A 175 17.46 10.74 9.11
C ARG A 175 17.74 11.84 8.09
N ASP A 176 17.19 11.71 6.89
CA ASP A 176 17.48 12.59 5.76
C ASP A 176 16.47 13.74 5.63
N PHE A 177 15.51 13.85 6.57
CA PHE A 177 14.45 14.86 6.54
C PHE A 177 14.64 15.93 7.63
N ASN A 178 14.44 17.19 7.26
CA ASN A 178 14.49 18.30 8.21
C ASN A 178 13.10 18.62 8.76
N TYR A 179 12.84 18.22 10.01
CA TYR A 179 11.53 18.38 10.66
C TYR A 179 11.23 19.79 11.19
N LYS A 180 12.24 20.64 11.39
CA LYS A 180 12.05 21.98 11.98
C LYS A 180 10.96 22.83 11.30
N PRO A 181 10.96 23.00 9.96
CA PRO A 181 9.93 23.80 9.30
C PRO A 181 8.52 23.23 9.50
N LEU A 182 8.36 21.90 9.44
CA LEU A 182 7.06 21.25 9.66
C LEU A 182 6.60 21.36 11.11
N ASP A 183 7.53 21.23 12.05
CA ASP A 183 7.24 21.25 13.49
C ASP A 183 6.85 22.64 13.98
N GLU A 184 7.21 23.71 13.28
CA GLU A 184 6.90 25.10 13.62
C GLU A 184 5.68 25.64 12.87
N ASP A 185 5.30 25.03 11.74
CA ASP A 185 4.18 25.45 10.90
C ASP A 185 2.82 25.36 11.63
N SER A 186 2.16 26.51 11.77
CA SER A 186 0.83 26.62 12.38
C SER A 186 -0.31 26.26 11.43
N ASP A 187 -0.09 26.28 10.12
CA ASP A 187 -1.14 26.03 9.12
C ASP A 187 -1.47 24.53 8.99
N LEU A 188 -0.63 23.69 9.60
CA LEU A 188 -0.84 22.24 9.75
C LEU A 188 -1.60 21.89 11.04
N ASP A 189 -1.92 22.86 11.89
CA ASP A 189 -2.72 22.61 13.08
C ASP A 189 -4.20 22.44 12.71
N ASP A 190 -4.80 21.36 13.20
CA ASP A 190 -6.24 21.17 13.15
C ASP A 190 -6.90 21.89 14.33
N VAL A 191 -7.76 22.87 14.03
CA VAL A 191 -8.47 23.68 15.03
C VAL A 191 -9.45 22.81 15.84
N VAL A 192 -10.02 21.77 15.23
CA VAL A 192 -10.96 20.87 15.91
C VAL A 192 -10.22 20.07 16.99
N GLU A 193 -9.06 19.52 16.65
CA GLU A 193 -8.21 18.78 17.58
C GLU A 193 -7.70 19.66 18.73
N LEU A 194 -7.34 20.91 18.44
CA LEU A 194 -6.94 21.86 19.49
C LEU A 194 -8.09 22.18 20.47
N GLY A 195 -9.33 22.18 19.98
CA GLY A 195 -10.52 22.30 20.82
C GLY A 195 -10.66 21.11 21.77
N ARG A 196 -10.58 19.90 21.23
CA ARG A 196 -10.63 18.65 22.01
C ARG A 196 -9.52 18.56 23.04
N ASP A 197 -8.27 18.87 22.69
CA ASP A 197 -7.17 18.88 23.67
C ASP A 197 -7.41 19.89 24.80
N ALA A 198 -8.01 21.04 24.49
CA ALA A 198 -8.33 22.04 25.50
C ALA A 198 -9.46 21.59 26.43
N GLU A 199 -10.42 20.83 25.91
CA GLU A 199 -11.50 20.19 26.67
C GLU A 199 -10.96 19.03 27.52
N GLU A 200 -10.17 18.12 26.95
CA GLU A 200 -9.49 17.02 27.67
C GLU A 200 -8.71 17.57 28.87
N ARG A 201 -7.90 18.62 28.66
CA ARG A 201 -7.16 19.25 29.76
C ARG A 201 -8.09 19.82 30.84
N TYR A 202 -9.26 20.32 30.48
CA TYR A 202 -10.23 20.82 31.45
C TYR A 202 -10.83 19.68 32.29
N PHE A 203 -11.06 18.50 31.69
CA PHE A 203 -11.57 17.33 32.39
C PHE A 203 -10.52 16.62 33.27
N ASP A 204 -9.26 16.61 32.86
CA ASP A 204 -8.17 16.01 33.65
C ASP A 204 -7.85 16.77 34.95
N ASP A 205 -8.22 18.06 35.02
CA ASP A 205 -8.00 18.94 36.17
C ASP A 205 -9.13 18.87 37.24
N GLU A 206 -10.22 18.12 37.02
CA GLU A 206 -11.37 17.91 37.96
C GLU A 206 -11.24 16.61 38.79
#